data_AF-Q8YIE5-F1
#
_entry.id   AF-Q8YIE5-F1
#
_cell.length_a   1.000
_cell.length_b   1.000
_cell.length_c   1.000
_cell.angle_alpha   90.00
_cell.angle_beta   90.00
_cell.angle_gamma   90.00
#
_symmetry.space_group_name_H-M   'P 1'
#
loop_
_entity.id
_entity.type
_entity.pdbx_description
1 polymer ?
#
loop_
_entity_poly.entity_id
_entity_poly.type
_entity_poly.pdbx_seq_one_letter_code
_entity_poly.pdbx_strand_id
1 'polypeptide(L)'
;MSRVKPKPWGIQLAGNFRRSVAINQWNRLRKQFASVLAGHNPVISRIRTPIGRRGIYAVRIGADSRKEADGICSSLHAVGGACIVSRNK
;
A
#
# COMPACT_ATOMS: atom_id res chain seq x y z
N MET A 1 -25.88 -0.01 4.48
CA MET A 1 -24.47 0.44 4.61
C MET A 1 -23.60 -0.50 3.80
N SER A 2 -23.21 -0.11 2.59
CA SER A 2 -22.36 -0.95 1.73
C SER A 2 -21.01 -1.17 2.41
N ARG A 3 -20.82 -2.34 3.05
CA ARG A 3 -19.49 -2.84 3.43
C ARG A 3 -18.73 -3.02 2.13
N VAL A 4 -17.99 -1.99 1.71
CA VAL A 4 -17.01 -2.13 0.64
C VAL A 4 -16.11 -3.27 1.08
N LYS A 5 -16.26 -4.44 0.43
CA LYS A 5 -15.44 -5.60 0.75
C LYS A 5 -13.99 -5.15 0.58
N PRO A 6 -13.15 -5.25 1.61
CA PRO A 6 -11.73 -4.99 1.42
C PRO A 6 -11.27 -5.90 0.30
N LYS A 7 -10.62 -5.31 -0.70
CA LYS A 7 -10.05 -6.05 -1.83
C LYS A 7 -9.22 -7.22 -1.27
N PRO A 8 -9.32 -8.45 -1.81
CA PRO A 8 -8.70 -9.63 -1.21
C PRO A 8 -7.16 -9.56 -1.21
N TRP A 9 -6.58 -8.77 -2.10
CA TRP A 9 -5.15 -8.53 -2.18
C TRP A 9 -4.84 -7.05 -2.06
N GLY A 10 -3.60 -6.72 -1.71
CA GLY A 10 -3.11 -5.36 -1.80
C GLY A 10 -1.61 -5.26 -1.64
N ILE A 11 -1.05 -4.21 -2.24
CA ILE A 11 0.38 -3.91 -2.14
C ILE A 11 0.60 -2.87 -1.07
N GLN A 12 1.55 -3.11 -0.18
CA GLN A 12 2.01 -2.16 0.83
C GLN A 12 3.20 -1.39 0.27
N LEU A 13 3.11 -0.06 0.30
CA LEU A 13 4.10 0.86 -0.27
C LEU A 13 4.91 1.58 0.81
N ALA A 14 4.26 1.87 1.94
CA ALA A 14 4.86 2.57 3.06
C ALA A 14 4.27 2.05 4.37
N GLY A 15 5.06 2.14 5.44
CA GLY A 15 4.65 1.69 6.76
C GLY A 15 5.37 2.49 7.85
N ASN A 16 4.62 3.11 8.75
CA ASN A 16 5.21 3.87 9.86
C ASN A 16 4.34 3.83 11.12
N PHE A 17 4.95 3.93 12.31
CA PHE A 17 4.23 4.04 13.58
C PHE A 17 3.36 5.30 13.68
N ARG A 18 3.72 6.37 12.97
CA ARG A 18 2.96 7.63 12.92
C ARG A 18 2.20 7.75 11.61
N ARG A 19 0.88 7.99 11.70
CA ARG A 19 0.00 8.16 10.53
C ARG A 19 0.45 9.29 9.61
N SER A 20 0.86 10.44 10.16
CA SER A 20 1.33 11.59 9.37
C SER A 20 2.56 11.27 8.54
N VAL A 21 3.51 10.51 9.11
CA VAL A 21 4.72 10.09 8.40
C VAL A 21 4.37 9.13 7.26
N ALA A 22 3.47 8.17 7.49
CA ALA A 22 2.99 7.26 6.45
C ALA A 22 2.31 8.03 5.29
N ILE A 23 1.47 9.03 5.61
CA ILE A 23 0.83 9.90 4.60
C ILE A 23 1.89 10.70 3.82
N ASN A 24 2.86 11.28 4.51
CA ASN A 24 3.92 12.06 3.86
C ASN A 24 4.79 11.18 2.95
N GLN A 25 5.11 9.95 3.37
CA GLN A 25 5.79 8.96 2.54
C GLN A 25 4.98 8.64 1.28
N TRP A 26 3.68 8.37 1.43
CA TRP A 26 2.79 8.17 0.28
C TRP A 26 2.78 9.36 -0.67
N ASN A 27 2.65 10.59 -0.16
CA ASN A 27 2.63 11.79 -1.00
C ASN A 27 3.92 11.97 -1.80
N ARG A 28 5.08 11.60 -1.22
CA ARG A 28 6.36 11.60 -1.92
C ARG A 28 6.40 10.53 -3.01
N LEU A 29 6.04 9.29 -2.68
CA LEU A 29 5.97 8.17 -3.63
C LEU A 29 5.02 8.47 -4.79
N ARG A 30 3.85 9.05 -4.51
CA ARG A 30 2.87 9.44 -5.53
C ARG A 30 3.41 10.49 -6.50
N LYS A 31 4.22 11.44 -6.01
CA LYS A 31 4.86 12.45 -6.87
C LYS A 31 6.00 11.85 -7.70
N GLN A 32 6.81 10.98 -7.08
CA GLN A 32 7.96 10.35 -7.72
C GLN A 32 7.54 9.31 -8.76
N PHE A 33 6.52 8.51 -8.47
CA PHE A 33 6.02 7.42 -9.31
C PHE A 33 4.61 7.72 -9.82
N ALA A 34 4.37 8.96 -10.25
CA ALA A 34 3.07 9.40 -10.72
C ALA A 34 2.57 8.56 -11.90
N SER A 35 3.46 8.09 -12.78
CA SER A 35 3.14 7.22 -13.92
C SER A 35 2.45 5.92 -13.54
N VAL A 36 2.78 5.36 -12.37
CA VAL A 36 2.19 4.11 -11.87
C VAL A 36 1.08 4.40 -10.85
N LEU A 37 1.26 5.39 -9.97
CA LEU A 37 0.41 5.61 -8.80
C LEU A 37 -0.73 6.63 -9.00
N ALA A 38 -0.75 7.41 -10.08
CA ALA A 38 -1.75 8.48 -10.26
C ALA A 38 -3.20 7.98 -10.32
N GLY A 39 -3.44 6.76 -10.82
CA GLY A 39 -4.77 6.16 -10.92
C GLY A 39 -5.21 5.37 -9.68
N HIS A 40 -4.35 5.22 -8.67
CA HIS A 40 -4.63 4.36 -7.53
C HIS A 40 -4.86 5.14 -6.24
N ASN A 41 -5.96 4.83 -5.57
CA ASN A 41 -6.26 5.39 -4.26
C ASN A 41 -5.65 4.51 -3.16
N PRO A 42 -4.83 5.08 -2.26
CA PRO A 42 -4.30 4.34 -1.15
C PRO A 42 -5.36 4.18 -0.05
N VAL A 43 -5.31 3.05 0.62
CA VAL A 43 -6.00 2.78 1.87
C VAL A 43 -4.96 2.73 2.97
N ILE A 44 -5.16 3.55 4.00
CA ILE A 44 -4.26 3.58 5.17
C ILE A 44 -4.92 2.75 6.27
N SER A 45 -4.34 1.59 6.57
CA SER A 45 -4.82 0.70 7.61
C SER A 45 -3.78 0.52 8.70
N ARG A 46 -4.23 0.35 9.95
CA ARG A 46 -3.34 0.05 11.06
C ARG A 46 -3.15 -1.47 11.12
N ILE A 47 -1.93 -1.95 10.89
CA ILE A 47 -1.60 -3.37 10.96
C ILE A 47 -0.70 -3.66 12.15
N ARG A 48 -0.83 -4.87 12.70
CA ARG A 48 0.09 -5.36 13.72
C ARG A 48 1.32 -5.94 13.04
N THR A 49 2.49 -5.55 13.50
CA THR A 49 3.77 -6.07 12.98
C THR A 49 4.48 -6.87 14.06
N PRO A 50 5.24 -7.93 13.69
CA PRO A 50 6.05 -8.68 14.65
C PRO A 50 7.13 -7.83 15.34
N ILE A 51 7.57 -6.76 14.69
CA ILE A 51 8.72 -5.91 15.07
C ILE A 51 8.39 -4.96 16.27
N GLY A 52 7.20 -5.08 16.88
CA GLY A 52 6.93 -4.34 18.11
C GLY A 52 5.51 -4.50 18.66
N ARG A 53 5.30 -4.01 19.88
CA ARG A 53 3.97 -4.01 20.53
C ARG A 53 2.97 -3.03 19.87
N ARG A 54 3.45 -2.06 19.08
CA ARG A 54 2.62 -1.04 18.42
C ARG A 54 2.41 -1.39 16.95
N GLY A 55 1.15 -1.39 16.52
CA GLY A 55 0.82 -1.51 15.11
C GLY A 55 1.25 -0.27 14.31
N ILE A 56 1.67 -0.47 13.07
CA ILE A 56 2.04 0.59 12.13
C ILE A 56 0.84 0.98 11.26
N TYR A 57 0.84 2.23 10.80
CA TYR A 57 -0.01 2.66 9.70
C TYR A 57 0.66 2.25 8.39
N ALA A 58 0.06 1.27 7.72
CA ALA A 58 0.47 0.81 6.41
C ALA A 58 -0.37 1.49 5.33
N VAL A 59 0.32 2.05 4.33
CA VAL A 59 -0.31 2.57 3.12
C VAL A 59 -0.36 1.43 2.11
N ARG A 60 -1.58 1.05 1.72
CA ARG A 60 -1.84 -0.04 0.78
C ARG A 60 -2.64 0.40 -0.44
N ILE A 61 -2.44 -0.25 -1.58
CA ILE A 61 -3.37 -0.19 -2.71
C ILE A 61 -4.09 -1.54 -2.77
N GLY A 62 -5.41 -1.53 -2.83
CA GLY A 62 -6.21 -2.74 -2.95
C GLY A 62 -6.24 -3.27 -4.39
N ALA A 63 -6.22 -4.59 -4.54
CA ALA A 63 -6.29 -5.31 -5.81
C ALA A 63 -7.25 -6.51 -5.69
N ASP A 64 -8.00 -6.79 -6.75
CA ASP A 64 -8.96 -7.90 -6.81
C ASP A 64 -8.26 -9.26 -6.89
N SER A 65 -7.04 -9.30 -7.43
CA SER A 65 -6.27 -10.53 -7.56
C SER A 65 -4.81 -10.36 -7.16
N ARG A 66 -4.15 -11.48 -6.84
CA ARG A 66 -2.71 -11.51 -6.62
C ARG A 66 -1.96 -11.02 -7.85
N LYS A 67 -2.37 -11.46 -9.05
CA LYS A 67 -1.74 -11.11 -10.32
C LYS A 67 -1.78 -9.61 -10.59
N GLU A 68 -2.89 -8.96 -10.27
CA GLU A 68 -3.03 -7.51 -10.36
C GLU A 68 -2.10 -6.80 -9.36
N ALA A 69 -2.08 -7.26 -8.10
CA ALA A 69 -1.16 -6.72 -7.10
C ALA A 69 0.31 -6.87 -7.51
N ASP A 70 0.69 -8.05 -7.99
CA ASP A 70 2.04 -8.35 -8.49
C ASP A 70 2.38 -7.48 -9.71
N GLY A 71 1.42 -7.24 -10.62
CA GLY A 71 1.59 -6.36 -11.77
C GLY A 71 1.89 -4.92 -11.38
N ILE A 72 1.09 -4.33 -10.48
CA ILE A 72 1.33 -2.97 -9.98
C ILE A 72 2.68 -2.91 -9.26
N CYS A 73 2.98 -3.93 -8.46
CA CYS A 73 4.24 -3.98 -7.73
C CYS A 73 5.46 -4.08 -8.67
N SER A 74 5.35 -4.88 -9.73
CA SER A 74 6.39 -5.02 -10.75
C SER A 74 6.60 -3.73 -11.53
N SER A 75 5.52 -3.03 -11.92
CA SER A 75 5.61 -1.71 -12.55
C SER A 75 6.30 -0.68 -11.64
N LEU A 76 6.03 -0.74 -10.34
CA LEU A 76 6.69 0.12 -9.37
C LEU A 76 8.18 -0.21 -9.19
N HIS A 77 8.53 -1.51 -9.14
CA HIS A 77 9.93 -1.95 -9.11
C HIS A 77 10.69 -1.54 -10.36
N ALA A 78 10.07 -1.60 -11.54
CA ALA A 78 10.68 -1.20 -12.81
C ALA A 78 11.10 0.28 -12.84
N VAL A 79 10.39 1.15 -12.12
CA VAL A 79 10.74 2.57 -11.97
C VAL A 79 11.61 2.84 -10.73
N GLY A 80 12.06 1.80 -10.02
CA GLY A 80 12.94 1.91 -8.86
C GLY A 80 12.24 2.10 -7.51
N GLY A 81 10.92 1.92 -7.45
CA GLY A 81 10.16 1.92 -6.20
C GLY A 81 10.13 0.55 -5.52
N ALA A 82 9.69 0.53 -4.26
CA ALA A 82 9.57 -0.70 -3.47
C ALA A 82 8.11 -0.92 -3.06
N CYS A 83 7.70 -2.18 -3.06
CA CYS A 83 6.36 -2.62 -2.69
C CYS A 83 6.40 -4.04 -2.16
N ILE A 84 5.44 -4.36 -1.30
CA ILE A 84 5.25 -5.70 -0.72
C ILE A 84 3.81 -6.13 -1.02
N VAL A 85 3.65 -7.21 -1.78
CA VAL A 85 2.34 -7.79 -2.05
C VAL A 85 1.88 -8.59 -0.83
N SER A 86 0.64 -8.36 -0.40
CA SER A 86 0.05 -9.02 0.76
C SER A 86 -1.41 -9.35 0.52
N ARG A 87 -1.87 -10.46 1.10
CA ARG A 87 -3.29 -10.79 1.13
C ARG A 87 -3.95 -10.00 2.25
N ASN A 88 -5.05 -9.31 1.95
CA ASN A 88 -5.88 -8.68 2.97
C ASN A 88 -6.73 -9.79 3.60
N LYS A 89 -6.53 -10.05 4.90
CA LYS A 89 -7.34 -10.96 5.70
C LYS A 89 -8.36 -10.17 6.50
#